data_AF-A0AA39PP95-F1
#
_entry.id   AF-A0AA39PP95-F1
#
_cell.length_a   1.000
_cell.length_b   1.000
_cell.length_c   1.000
_cell.angle_alpha   90.00
_cell.angle_beta   90.00
_cell.angle_gamma   90.00
#
_symmetry.space_group_name_H-M   'P 1'
#
loop_
_entity.id
_entity.type
_entity.pdbx_description
1 polymer ?
#
loop_
_entity_poly.entity_id
_entity_poly.type
_entity_poly.pdbx_seq_one_letter_code
_entity_poly.pdbx_strand_id
1 'polypeptide(L)'
;MEHILIDCSIEEQALLWDLAQEIWEGREQEWIPVTYSTALGATLIQIRNKEGVDTSAMHLYRIIMTETLHLIWKIHCQRRMQRVESNPSTWHSQDEIRNLWVNALNKRLMVDHLLVNRRKYGTRAMTKTKVLSTWRGTLLNEKLLPVDWLDHSGVLVGIVPVWKRLRGKHRAPH
;
A
#
# COMPACT_ATOMS: atom_id res chain seq x y z
N MET A 1 -3.81 9.99 -20.95
CA MET A 1 -3.48 9.13 -19.78
C MET A 1 -2.65 9.91 -18.78
N GLU A 2 -1.62 10.65 -19.21
CA GLU A 2 -0.79 11.49 -18.32
C GLU A 2 -1.61 12.48 -17.48
N HIS A 3 -2.48 13.27 -18.11
CA HIS A 3 -3.42 14.16 -17.39
C HIS A 3 -4.39 13.46 -16.42
N ILE A 4 -4.64 12.15 -16.58
CA ILE A 4 -5.57 11.39 -15.72
C ILE A 4 -4.84 10.80 -14.51
N LEU A 5 -3.56 10.47 -14.69
CA LEU A 5 -2.75 9.79 -13.67
C LEU A 5 -1.94 10.78 -12.83
N ILE A 6 -1.71 12.00 -13.33
CA ILE A 6 -0.82 13.00 -12.70
C ILE A 6 -1.44 14.38 -12.60
N ASP A 7 -1.94 14.95 -13.70
CA ASP A 7 -2.36 16.37 -13.70
C ASP A 7 -3.83 16.61 -13.35
N CYS A 8 -4.57 15.57 -12.94
CA CYS A 8 -5.96 15.78 -12.58
C CYS A 8 -5.99 16.45 -11.21
N SER A 9 -6.49 17.70 -11.16
CA SER A 9 -6.70 18.49 -9.93
C SER A 9 -7.82 17.89 -9.08
N ILE A 10 -7.59 16.66 -8.62
CA ILE A 10 -8.50 15.80 -7.90
C ILE A 10 -7.87 15.61 -6.52
N GLU A 11 -8.48 16.17 -5.48
CA GLU A 11 -8.02 16.06 -4.08
C GLU A 11 -7.76 14.61 -3.67
N GLU A 12 -8.53 13.68 -4.23
CA GLU A 12 -8.41 12.24 -3.99
C GLU A 12 -7.12 11.62 -4.53
N GLN A 13 -6.56 12.15 -5.62
CA GLN A 13 -5.32 11.67 -6.19
C GLN A 13 -4.13 12.07 -5.30
N ALA A 14 -4.10 13.34 -4.88
CA ALA A 14 -3.09 13.84 -3.94
C ALA A 14 -3.12 13.03 -2.64
N LEU A 15 -4.32 12.81 -2.08
CA LEU A 15 -4.50 11.99 -0.89
C LEU A 15 -3.92 10.57 -1.04
N LEU A 16 -4.13 9.93 -2.19
CA LEU A 16 -3.63 8.57 -2.42
C LEU A 16 -2.11 8.52 -2.56
N TRP A 17 -1.49 9.53 -3.19
CA TRP A 17 -0.04 9.64 -3.26
C TRP A 17 0.59 9.98 -1.91
N ASP A 18 -0.05 10.83 -1.10
CA ASP A 18 0.39 11.13 0.26
C ASP A 18 0.39 9.86 1.13
N LEU A 19 -0.67 9.05 1.05
CA LEU A 19 -0.73 7.77 1.76
C LEU A 19 0.36 6.80 1.30
N ALA A 20 0.63 6.74 -0.01
CA ALA A 20 1.69 5.91 -0.57
C ALA A 20 3.07 6.34 -0.06
N GLN A 21 3.33 7.65 -0.04
CA GLN A 21 4.55 8.25 0.50
C GLN A 21 4.71 7.94 1.99
N GLU A 22 3.66 8.14 2.80
CA GLU A 22 3.69 7.84 4.25
C GLU A 22 4.12 6.39 4.54
N ILE A 23 3.62 5.41 3.78
CA ILE A 23 3.99 4.00 3.98
C ILE A 23 5.43 3.75 3.51
N TRP A 24 5.84 4.36 2.40
CA TRP A 24 7.18 4.19 1.86
C TRP A 24 8.26 4.75 2.77
N GLU A 25 8.05 5.98 3.26
CA GLU A 25 8.97 6.65 4.19
C GLU A 25 9.04 5.95 5.55
N GLY A 26 7.97 5.25 5.95
CA GLY A 26 7.97 4.39 7.14
C GLY A 26 9.01 3.26 7.09
N ARG A 27 9.58 2.97 5.92
CA ARG A 27 10.67 2.01 5.71
C ARG A 27 12.06 2.67 5.72
N GLU A 28 12.15 3.94 6.12
CA GLU A 28 13.39 4.73 6.13
C GLU A 28 14.04 4.79 4.74
N GLN A 29 13.21 4.84 3.69
CA GLN A 29 13.64 5.00 2.30
C GLN A 29 13.20 6.35 1.77
N GLU A 30 14.02 6.95 0.90
CA GLU A 30 13.67 8.20 0.23
C GLU A 30 12.50 7.98 -0.74
N TRP A 31 11.53 8.88 -0.70
CA TRP A 31 10.41 8.87 -1.62
C TRP A 31 10.89 9.18 -3.03
N ILE A 32 10.50 8.35 -3.98
CA ILE A 32 10.77 8.57 -5.40
C ILE A 32 9.60 9.42 -5.94
N PRO A 33 9.84 10.65 -6.41
CA PRO A 33 8.78 11.52 -6.91
C PRO A 33 7.99 10.85 -8.03
N VAL A 34 6.66 10.94 -7.95
CA VAL A 34 5.77 10.30 -8.91
C VAL A 34 5.65 11.15 -10.16
N THR A 35 6.28 10.66 -11.23
CA THR A 35 6.12 11.11 -12.61
C THR A 35 5.43 10.04 -13.46
N TYR A 36 4.99 10.37 -14.68
CA TYR A 36 4.20 9.45 -15.51
C TYR A 36 5.00 8.20 -15.84
N SER A 37 6.28 8.41 -16.14
CA SER A 37 7.24 7.36 -16.38
C SER A 37 7.50 6.50 -15.14
N THR A 38 7.61 7.07 -13.95
CA THR A 38 7.81 6.27 -12.72
C THR A 38 6.56 5.48 -12.32
N ALA A 39 5.36 6.03 -12.55
CA ALA A 39 4.10 5.35 -12.25
C ALA A 39 3.90 4.13 -13.15
N LEU A 40 4.13 4.28 -14.47
CA LEU A 40 4.04 3.17 -15.42
C LEU A 40 5.24 2.21 -15.34
N GLY A 41 6.42 2.76 -15.06
CA GLY A 41 7.68 2.03 -14.93
C GLY A 41 7.95 1.50 -13.52
N ALA A 42 6.97 1.54 -12.60
CA ALA A 42 7.16 1.16 -11.21
C ALA A 42 7.74 -0.26 -11.04
N THR A 43 7.42 -1.17 -11.96
CA THR A 43 7.92 -2.54 -11.96
C THR A 43 9.40 -2.68 -12.36
N LEU A 44 9.99 -1.63 -12.95
CA LEU A 44 11.36 -1.59 -13.44
C LEU A 44 12.31 -0.83 -12.51
N ILE A 45 11.77 -0.12 -11.52
CA ILE A 45 12.57 0.66 -10.57
C ILE A 45 13.42 -0.28 -9.71
N GLN A 46 14.73 -0.05 -9.73
CA GLN A 46 15.69 -0.77 -8.89
C GLN A 46 15.97 0.03 -7.63
N ILE A 47 15.71 -0.58 -6.47
CA ILE A 47 16.04 0.01 -5.17
C ILE A 47 17.26 -0.74 -4.65
N ARG A 48 18.26 0.03 -4.23
CA ARG A 48 19.55 -0.50 -3.77
C ARG A 48 19.81 -0.05 -2.34
N ASN A 49 20.37 -0.95 -1.55
CA ASN A 49 20.89 -0.68 -0.22
C ASN A 49 22.43 -0.83 -0.23
N LYS A 50 23.07 -0.73 0.94
CA LYS A 50 24.53 -0.89 1.10
C LYS A 50 25.05 -2.27 0.68
N GLU A 51 24.17 -3.27 0.63
CA GLU A 51 24.48 -4.68 0.37
C GLU A 51 24.17 -5.10 -1.07
N GLY A 52 23.56 -4.22 -1.87
CA GLY A 52 23.18 -4.49 -3.27
C GLY A 52 21.72 -4.17 -3.56
N VAL A 53 21.08 -4.99 -4.39
CA VAL A 53 19.68 -4.78 -4.81
C VAL A 53 18.72 -5.28 -3.72
N ASP A 54 17.92 -4.37 -3.15
CA ASP A 54 16.90 -4.74 -2.16
C ASP A 54 15.62 -5.21 -2.87
N THR A 55 15.57 -6.52 -3.11
CA THR A 55 14.42 -7.15 -3.76
C THR A 55 13.11 -7.07 -2.96
N SER A 56 13.19 -6.85 -1.64
CA SER A 56 12.02 -6.70 -0.77
C SER A 56 11.49 -5.26 -0.83
N ALA A 57 12.38 -4.26 -0.86
CA ALA A 57 12.03 -2.87 -1.14
C ALA A 57 11.34 -2.73 -2.50
N MET A 58 11.95 -3.30 -3.54
CA MET A 58 11.41 -3.28 -4.90
C MET A 58 10.02 -3.91 -4.96
N HIS A 59 9.80 -5.01 -4.21
CA HIS A 59 8.51 -5.66 -4.17
C HIS A 59 7.45 -4.77 -3.50
N LEU A 60 7.76 -4.19 -2.34
CA LEU A 60 6.85 -3.29 -1.64
C LEU A 60 6.52 -2.05 -2.49
N TYR A 61 7.55 -1.41 -3.07
CA TYR A 61 7.38 -0.24 -3.92
C TYR A 61 6.45 -0.53 -5.09
N ARG A 62 6.69 -1.67 -5.77
CA ARG A 62 5.82 -2.12 -6.85
C ARG A 62 4.37 -2.29 -6.40
N ILE A 63 4.13 -2.91 -5.24
CA ILE A 63 2.79 -3.07 -4.69
C ILE A 63 2.13 -1.71 -4.45
N ILE A 64 2.81 -0.83 -3.71
CA ILE A 64 2.29 0.50 -3.37
C ILE A 64 1.95 1.28 -4.64
N MET A 65 2.87 1.35 -5.59
CA MET A 65 2.66 2.10 -6.84
C MET A 65 1.52 1.52 -7.67
N THR A 66 1.49 0.20 -7.88
CA THR A 66 0.48 -0.42 -8.74
C THR A 66 -0.92 -0.39 -8.12
N GLU A 67 -1.06 -0.60 -6.81
CA GLU A 67 -2.36 -0.50 -6.13
C GLU A 67 -2.87 0.95 -6.08
N THR A 68 -1.97 1.90 -5.83
CA THR A 68 -2.32 3.33 -5.83
C THR A 68 -2.79 3.77 -7.21
N LEU A 69 -2.02 3.43 -8.25
CA LEU A 69 -2.37 3.73 -9.64
C LEU A 69 -3.69 3.09 -10.06
N HIS A 70 -3.89 1.81 -9.70
CA HIS A 70 -5.12 1.10 -10.01
C HIS A 70 -6.33 1.73 -9.34
N LEU A 71 -6.20 2.17 -8.09
CA LEU A 71 -7.29 2.81 -7.37
C LEU A 71 -7.62 4.20 -7.93
N ILE A 72 -6.61 5.01 -8.28
CA ILE A 72 -6.79 6.29 -8.99
C ILE A 72 -7.56 6.06 -10.28
N TRP A 73 -7.10 5.11 -11.11
CA TRP A 73 -7.76 4.76 -12.36
C TRP A 73 -9.21 4.32 -12.14
N LYS A 74 -9.45 3.49 -11.11
CA LYS A 74 -10.79 3.00 -10.77
C LYS A 74 -11.73 4.14 -10.37
N ILE A 75 -11.30 5.02 -9.47
CA ILE A 75 -12.08 6.19 -9.03
C ILE A 75 -12.39 7.10 -10.23
N HIS A 76 -11.41 7.35 -11.08
CA HIS A 76 -11.60 8.16 -12.29
C HIS A 76 -12.61 7.52 -13.26
N CYS A 77 -12.51 6.21 -13.49
CA CYS A 77 -13.46 5.49 -14.34
C CYS A 77 -14.88 5.51 -13.75
N GLN A 78 -15.04 5.33 -12.43
CA GLN A 78 -16.33 5.44 -11.76
C GLN A 78 -16.94 6.84 -11.95
N ARG A 79 -16.13 7.90 -11.78
CA ARG A 79 -16.55 9.29 -12.05
C ARG A 79 -17.08 9.47 -13.47
N ARG A 80 -16.32 9.00 -14.46
CA ARG A 80 -16.68 9.12 -15.87
C ARG A 80 -17.95 8.34 -16.22
N MET A 81 -18.11 7.14 -15.66
CA MET A 81 -19.25 6.27 -15.94
C MET A 81 -20.55 6.79 -15.33
N GLN A 82 -20.50 7.41 -14.14
CA GLN A 82 -21.70 7.80 -13.43
C GLN A 82 -22.32 9.12 -13.94
N ARG A 83 -21.68 9.90 -14.84
CA ARG A 83 -22.20 11.19 -15.37
C ARG A 83 -22.86 12.07 -14.28
N VAL A 84 -22.29 12.10 -13.08
CA VAL A 84 -22.86 12.79 -11.91
C VAL A 84 -22.41 14.25 -11.92
N GLU A 85 -22.92 15.02 -12.87
CA GLU A 85 -22.85 16.49 -12.77
C GLU A 85 -23.90 17.02 -11.79
N SER A 86 -24.80 16.18 -11.26
CA SER A 86 -25.98 16.64 -10.51
C SER A 86 -25.95 16.46 -8.98
N ASN A 87 -24.99 15.75 -8.38
CA ASN A 87 -24.97 15.61 -6.91
C ASN A 87 -23.57 15.40 -6.29
N PRO A 88 -22.93 16.46 -5.75
CA PRO A 88 -21.61 16.37 -5.11
C PRO A 88 -21.56 15.47 -3.86
N SER A 89 -22.71 15.17 -3.23
CA SER A 89 -22.80 14.41 -1.98
C SER A 89 -22.65 12.89 -2.16
N THR A 90 -22.58 12.38 -3.39
CA THR A 90 -22.40 10.95 -3.67
C THR A 90 -20.94 10.54 -3.85
N TRP A 91 -19.99 11.48 -3.73
CA TRP A 91 -18.58 11.14 -3.85
C TRP A 91 -18.03 10.46 -2.61
N HIS A 92 -17.06 9.57 -2.85
CA HIS A 92 -16.35 8.90 -1.78
C HIS A 92 -15.75 9.95 -0.85
N SER A 93 -16.12 9.89 0.43
CA SER A 93 -15.43 10.66 1.45
C SER A 93 -13.96 10.28 1.47
N GLN A 94 -13.07 11.22 1.84
CA GLN A 94 -11.65 10.92 1.99
C GLN A 94 -11.39 9.70 2.89
N ASP A 95 -12.24 9.47 3.90
CA ASP A 95 -12.15 8.29 4.77
C ASP A 95 -12.50 6.98 4.06
N GLU A 96 -13.46 7.01 3.13
CA GLU A 96 -13.77 5.84 2.29
C GLU A 96 -12.62 5.51 1.37
N ILE A 97 -12.02 6.52 0.73
CA ILE A 97 -10.87 6.35 -0.18
C ILE A 97 -9.68 5.76 0.57
N ARG A 98 -9.39 6.28 1.77
CA ARG A 98 -8.36 5.73 2.65
C ARG A 98 -8.65 4.26 2.98
N ASN A 99 -9.88 3.93 3.38
CA ASN A 99 -10.26 2.55 3.71
C ASN A 99 -10.16 1.62 2.49
N LEU A 100 -10.53 2.08 1.30
CA LEU A 100 -10.40 1.33 0.04
C LEU A 100 -8.93 1.03 -0.26
N TRP A 101 -8.05 2.02 -0.13
CA TRP A 101 -6.62 1.86 -0.37
C TRP A 101 -5.97 0.91 0.64
N VAL A 102 -6.28 1.07 1.93
CA VAL A 102 -5.81 0.16 2.99
C VAL A 102 -6.29 -1.28 2.73
N ASN A 103 -7.55 -1.46 2.34
CA ASN A 103 -8.08 -2.77 1.99
C ASN A 103 -7.34 -3.38 0.79
N ALA A 104 -6.98 -2.57 -0.21
CA ALA A 104 -6.21 -3.03 -1.37
C ALA A 104 -4.82 -3.55 -0.95
N LEU A 105 -4.10 -2.81 -0.10
CA LEU A 105 -2.80 -3.27 0.41
C LEU A 105 -2.92 -4.49 1.33
N ASN A 106 -3.93 -4.54 2.20
CA ASN A 106 -4.17 -5.72 3.05
C ASN A 106 -4.43 -6.98 2.22
N LYS A 107 -5.16 -6.87 1.11
CA LYS A 107 -5.33 -8.00 0.17
C LYS A 107 -4.00 -8.44 -0.43
N ARG A 108 -3.08 -7.52 -0.75
CA ARG A 108 -1.74 -7.86 -1.24
C ARG A 108 -0.89 -8.54 -0.18
N LEU A 109 -0.93 -8.06 1.06
CA LEU A 109 -0.30 -8.72 2.20
C LEU A 109 -0.81 -10.15 2.37
N MET A 110 -2.13 -10.36 2.29
CA MET A 110 -2.72 -11.72 2.37
C MET A 110 -2.25 -12.61 1.22
N VAL A 111 -2.15 -12.10 0.00
CA VAL A 111 -1.63 -12.86 -1.15
C VAL A 111 -0.17 -13.25 -0.90
N ASP A 112 0.67 -12.33 -0.44
CA ASP A 112 2.07 -12.60 -0.12
C ASP A 112 2.20 -13.66 0.98
N HIS A 113 1.38 -13.57 2.03
CA HIS A 113 1.32 -14.58 3.09
C HIS A 113 0.94 -15.97 2.54
N LEU A 114 -0.08 -16.05 1.69
CA LEU A 114 -0.48 -17.31 1.06
C LEU A 114 0.65 -17.89 0.20
N LEU A 115 1.36 -17.05 -0.55
CA LEU A 115 2.46 -17.46 -1.43
C LEU A 115 3.68 -18.00 -0.67
N VAL A 116 3.79 -17.80 0.64
CA VAL A 116 4.81 -18.44 1.48
C VAL A 116 4.60 -19.96 1.59
N ASN A 117 3.37 -20.45 1.40
CA ASN A 117 3.06 -21.86 1.61
C ASN A 117 3.74 -22.77 0.57
N ARG A 118 4.90 -23.30 0.94
CA ARG A 118 5.73 -24.18 0.10
C ARG A 118 5.06 -25.51 -0.24
N ARG A 119 4.14 -26.01 0.60
CA ARG A 119 3.38 -27.24 0.29
C ARG A 119 2.43 -27.02 -0.88
N LYS A 120 1.81 -25.85 -0.97
CA LYS A 120 0.85 -25.50 -2.03
C LYS A 120 1.50 -24.98 -3.29
N TYR A 121 2.55 -24.16 -3.16
CA TYR A 121 3.15 -23.42 -4.29
C TYR A 121 4.53 -23.95 -4.73
N GLY A 122 5.08 -24.95 -4.05
CA GLY A 122 6.31 -25.65 -4.46
C GLY A 122 7.49 -24.70 -4.67
N THR A 123 8.10 -24.75 -5.86
CA THR A 123 9.23 -23.90 -6.27
C THR A 123 8.84 -22.45 -6.55
N ARG A 124 7.54 -22.15 -6.72
CA ARG A 124 7.02 -20.79 -6.91
C ARG A 124 6.69 -20.09 -5.60
N ALA A 125 6.87 -20.77 -4.47
CA ALA A 125 6.61 -20.19 -3.16
C ALA A 125 7.60 -19.05 -2.85
N MET A 126 7.09 -18.00 -2.21
CA MET A 126 7.93 -16.94 -1.68
C MET A 126 8.64 -17.40 -0.41
N THR A 127 9.86 -16.89 -0.19
CA THR A 127 10.56 -17.14 1.07
C THR A 127 9.97 -16.27 2.17
N LYS A 128 9.80 -16.82 3.38
CA LYS A 128 9.33 -16.10 4.57
C LYS A 128 10.08 -14.79 4.81
N THR A 129 11.41 -14.87 4.77
CA THR A 129 12.31 -13.72 4.97
C THR A 129 12.02 -12.59 4.00
N LYS A 130 11.71 -12.91 2.74
CA LYS A 130 11.33 -11.92 1.72
C LYS A 130 10.02 -11.23 2.08
N VAL A 131 8.99 -11.97 2.50
CA VAL A 131 7.68 -11.40 2.88
C VAL A 131 7.81 -10.55 4.15
N LEU A 132 8.49 -11.05 5.18
CA LEU A 132 8.76 -10.29 6.41
C LEU A 132 9.51 -8.98 6.11
N SER A 133 10.56 -9.05 5.28
CA SER A 133 11.33 -7.86 4.86
C SER A 133 10.52 -6.90 3.97
N THR A 134 9.61 -7.42 3.13
CA THR A 134 8.76 -6.62 2.26
C THR A 134 7.82 -5.74 3.09
N TRP A 135 7.18 -6.29 4.12
CA TRP A 135 6.17 -5.59 4.93
C TRP A 135 6.71 -4.96 6.21
N ARG A 136 8.01 -5.08 6.49
CA ARG A 136 8.66 -4.43 7.63
C ARG A 136 8.47 -2.91 7.60
N GLY A 137 8.14 -2.31 8.74
CA GLY A 137 7.88 -0.87 8.91
C GLY A 137 6.46 -0.44 8.53
N THR A 138 5.66 -1.33 7.93
CA THR A 138 4.34 -0.99 7.37
C THR A 138 3.16 -1.48 8.21
N LEU A 139 3.39 -2.44 9.11
CA LEU A 139 2.33 -3.13 9.85
C LEU A 139 1.85 -2.32 11.06
N LEU A 140 0.57 -2.46 11.40
CA LEU A 140 0.05 -1.91 12.64
C LEU A 140 0.66 -2.63 13.84
N ASN A 141 1.12 -1.87 14.83
CA ASN A 141 1.67 -2.38 16.08
C ASN A 141 2.80 -3.41 15.87
N GLU A 142 3.65 -3.19 14.87
CA GLU A 142 4.72 -4.12 14.51
C GLU A 142 5.64 -4.52 15.68
N LYS A 143 5.86 -3.61 16.63
CA LYS A 143 6.64 -3.88 17.85
C LYS A 143 6.01 -4.94 18.77
N LEU A 144 4.71 -5.15 18.67
CA LEU A 144 3.96 -6.16 19.43
C LEU A 144 3.83 -7.48 18.66
N LEU A 145 4.24 -7.51 17.39
CA LEU A 145 4.18 -8.71 16.57
C LEU A 145 5.38 -9.61 16.84
N PRO A 146 5.20 -10.94 16.83
CA PRO A 146 6.32 -11.87 16.75
C PRO A 146 7.17 -11.58 15.51
N VAL A 147 8.48 -11.81 15.62
CA VAL A 147 9.41 -11.68 14.48
C VAL A 147 8.93 -12.50 13.28
N ASP A 148 8.41 -13.71 13.54
CA ASP A 148 7.83 -14.62 12.55
C ASP A 148 6.30 -14.67 12.62
N TRP A 149 5.65 -13.51 12.52
CA TRP A 149 4.18 -13.41 12.56
C TRP A 149 3.46 -14.25 11.48
N LEU A 150 4.14 -14.63 10.39
CA LEU A 150 3.60 -15.47 9.32
C LEU A 150 3.18 -16.88 9.78
N ASP A 151 3.82 -17.40 10.84
CA ASP A 151 3.60 -18.76 11.35
C ASP A 151 2.51 -18.86 12.42
N HIS A 152 2.02 -17.72 12.91
CA HIS A 152 1.08 -17.69 14.02
C HIS A 152 -0.36 -17.64 13.48
N SER A 153 -1.07 -18.77 13.55
CA SER A 153 -2.50 -18.84 13.25
C SER A 153 -3.28 -17.97 14.24
N GLY A 154 -3.84 -16.85 13.78
CA GLY A 154 -4.65 -15.94 14.60
C GLY A 154 -4.13 -14.50 14.65
N VAL A 155 -2.95 -14.20 14.11
CA VAL A 155 -2.45 -12.82 14.01
C VAL A 155 -3.00 -12.17 12.74
N LEU A 156 -4.08 -11.40 12.90
CA LEU A 156 -4.61 -10.57 11.80
C LEU A 156 -3.77 -9.30 11.69
N VAL A 157 -2.70 -9.38 10.90
CA VAL A 157 -1.85 -8.24 10.55
C VAL A 157 -2.47 -7.47 9.41
N GLY A 158 -2.76 -6.20 9.69
CA GLY A 158 -3.21 -5.25 8.70
C GLY A 158 -2.32 -4.03 8.69
N ILE A 159 -2.21 -3.42 7.53
CA ILE A 159 -1.67 -2.10 7.33
C ILE A 159 -2.69 -1.11 7.83
N VAL A 160 -2.23 -0.13 8.61
CA VAL A 160 -3.05 0.99 9.05
C VAL A 160 -2.20 2.26 8.93
N PRO A 161 -2.67 3.28 8.17
CA PRO A 161 -1.92 4.52 7.97
C PRO A 161 -1.76 5.31 9.26
N VAL A 162 -0.76 6.20 9.29
CA VAL A 162 -0.27 6.89 10.50
C VAL A 162 -1.39 7.60 11.25
N TRP A 163 -2.31 8.26 10.54
CA TRP A 163 -3.40 9.02 11.13
C TRP A 163 -4.41 8.18 11.94
N LYS A 164 -4.59 6.88 11.64
CA LYS A 164 -5.38 5.97 12.50
C LYS A 164 -4.58 5.50 13.71
N ARG A 165 -3.24 5.43 13.62
CA ARG A 165 -2.36 5.09 14.77
C ARG A 165 -2.43 6.15 15.87
N LEU A 166 -2.65 7.42 15.51
CA LEU A 166 -2.77 8.53 16.47
C LEU A 166 -4.11 8.57 17.22
N ARG A 167 -5.22 8.11 16.61
CA ARG A 167 -6.56 8.11 17.26
C ARG A 167 -6.68 7.11 18.42
N GLY A 168 -5.76 6.15 18.54
CA GLY A 168 -5.75 5.15 19.61
C GLY A 168 -5.17 5.61 20.96
N LYS A 169 -4.61 6.83 21.04
CA LYS A 169 -3.97 7.33 22.28
C LYS A 169 -4.92 7.98 23.30
N HIS A 170 -6.21 8.10 22.99
CA HIS A 170 -7.23 8.70 23.89
C HIS A 170 -8.23 7.69 24.48
N ARG A 171 -7.74 6.53 24.92
CA ARG A 171 -8.45 5.73 25.94
C ARG A 171 -7.45 5.39 27.05
N ALA A 172 -7.30 6.33 27.98
CA ALA A 172 -6.78 6.01 29.31
C ALA A 172 -7.89 5.30 30.09
N PRO A 173 -7.56 4.26 30.87
CA PRO A 173 -8.54 3.61 31.74
C PRO A 173 -8.84 4.50 32.95
N HIS A 174 -10.13 4.67 33.26
CA HIS A 174 -10.62 4.92 34.61
C HIS A 174 -10.94 3.57 35.27
#